data_AF-A0A3E4WHF8-F1
#
_entry.id   AF-A0A3E4WHF8-F1
#
_cell.length_a   1.000
_cell.length_b   1.000
_cell.length_c   1.000
_cell.angle_alpha   90.00
_cell.angle_beta   90.00
_cell.angle_gamma   90.00
#
_symmetry.space_group_name_H-M   'P 1'
#
loop_
_entity.id
_entity.type
_entity.pdbx_description
1 polymer ?
#
loop_
_entity_poly.entity_id
_entity_poly.type
_entity_poly.pdbx_seq_one_letter_code
_entity_poly.pdbx_strand_id
1 'polypeptide(L)'
;MTVLFLISLFVIAIYIAVVIVKSGVPYSVSDTYYRIEHKKWFTFVMLATGFSLLPVALEVSSESSQFLIFLTIVGITLVGISPNFKGEKSERNAHYAGAIMLLVFSQIWVWLNFKWILLLWLVYVGYIAYSLIKKKSSSSFYNDLVSLKPVFWAEMALIVSTYIAVYIKL
;
A
#
# COMPACT_ATOMS: atom_id res chain seq x y z
N MET A 1 21.55 6.43 2.91
CA MET A 1 20.10 6.71 2.84
C MET A 1 19.50 6.21 1.55
N THR A 2 20.11 6.51 0.40
CA THR A 2 19.75 5.92 -0.91
C THR A 2 19.70 4.40 -0.91
N VAL A 3 20.65 3.70 -0.27
CA VAL A 3 20.64 2.22 -0.22
C VAL A 3 19.40 1.67 0.49
N LEU A 4 19.02 2.22 1.64
CA LEU A 4 17.84 1.77 2.40
C LEU A 4 16.54 2.08 1.65
N PHE A 5 16.47 3.24 0.99
CA PHE A 5 15.37 3.58 0.09
C PHE A 5 15.21 2.56 -1.03
N LEU A 6 16.31 2.21 -1.71
CA LEU A 6 16.31 1.23 -2.80
C LEU A 6 15.96 -0.17 -2.32
N ILE A 7 16.47 -0.60 -1.16
CA ILE A 7 16.09 -1.88 -0.54
C ILE A 7 14.58 -1.91 -0.32
N SER A 8 14.03 -0.89 0.34
CA SER A 8 12.60 -0.79 0.61
C SER A 8 11.78 -0.88 -0.67
N LEU A 9 12.12 -0.04 -1.66
CA LEU A 9 11.42 0.06 -2.93
C LEU A 9 11.46 -1.26 -3.70
N PHE A 10 12.64 -1.86 -3.84
CA PHE A 10 12.78 -3.09 -4.61
C PHE A 10 12.17 -4.30 -3.91
N VAL A 11 12.23 -4.39 -2.58
CA VAL A 11 11.58 -5.48 -1.83
C VAL A 11 10.07 -5.49 -2.10
N ILE A 12 9.38 -4.35 -1.97
CA ILE A 12 7.93 -4.30 -2.22
C ILE A 12 7.59 -4.44 -3.70
N ALA A 13 8.35 -3.79 -4.59
CA ALA A 13 8.08 -3.80 -6.04
C ALA A 13 8.29 -5.19 -6.65
N ILE A 14 9.41 -5.85 -6.34
CA ILE A 14 9.70 -7.21 -6.82
C ILE A 14 8.66 -8.19 -6.28
N TYR A 15 8.31 -8.09 -4.99
CA TYR A 15 7.29 -8.95 -4.40
C TYR A 15 5.94 -8.85 -5.14
N ILE A 16 5.43 -7.62 -5.33
CA ILE A 16 4.17 -7.40 -6.06
C ILE A 16 4.28 -7.90 -7.50
N ALA A 17 5.36 -7.59 -8.20
CA ALA A 17 5.58 -8.03 -9.58
C ALA A 17 5.57 -9.56 -9.70
N VAL A 18 6.30 -10.26 -8.83
CA VAL A 18 6.34 -11.73 -8.81
C VAL A 18 4.95 -12.32 -8.59
N VAL A 19 4.15 -11.79 -7.65
CA VAL A 19 2.79 -12.31 -7.41
C VAL A 19 1.86 -12.02 -8.57
N ILE A 20 1.94 -10.84 -9.20
CA ILE A 20 1.14 -10.51 -10.39
C ILE A 20 1.49 -11.46 -11.54
N VAL A 21 2.77 -11.73 -11.80
CA VAL A 21 3.21 -12.62 -12.87
C VAL A 21 2.73 -14.06 -12.63
N LYS A 22 2.77 -14.54 -11.37
CA LYS A 22 2.38 -15.91 -11.05
C LYS A 22 0.87 -16.15 -10.89
N SER A 23 0.13 -15.15 -10.43
CA SER A 23 -1.26 -15.35 -9.95
C SER A 23 -2.23 -14.27 -10.42
N GLY A 24 -1.78 -13.38 -11.31
CA GLY A 24 -2.53 -12.20 -11.74
C GLY A 24 -2.71 -11.17 -10.63
N VAL A 25 -3.30 -10.03 -10.99
CA VAL A 25 -3.55 -8.92 -10.05
C VAL A 25 -4.46 -9.40 -8.90
N PRO A 26 -4.06 -9.26 -7.62
CA PRO A 26 -4.90 -9.60 -6.50
C PRO A 26 -5.96 -8.55 -6.21
N TYR A 27 -6.92 -8.86 -5.33
CA TYR A 27 -7.91 -7.85 -4.92
C TYR A 27 -7.29 -6.77 -4.01
N SER A 28 -6.26 -7.13 -3.25
CA SER A 28 -5.36 -6.24 -2.51
C SER A 28 -3.93 -6.81 -2.44
N VAL A 29 -2.94 -6.00 -2.09
CA VAL A 29 -1.58 -6.45 -1.78
C VAL A 29 -1.62 -7.43 -0.62
N SER A 30 -2.43 -7.20 0.41
CA SER A 30 -2.60 -8.15 1.51
C SER A 30 -3.19 -9.49 1.07
N ASP A 31 -4.01 -9.52 0.02
CA ASP A 31 -4.57 -10.76 -0.53
C ASP A 31 -3.52 -11.70 -1.14
N THR A 32 -2.31 -11.20 -1.39
CA THR A 32 -1.18 -12.03 -1.84
C THR A 32 -0.82 -13.11 -0.81
N TYR A 33 -1.05 -12.88 0.50
CA TYR A 33 -0.86 -13.87 1.56
C TYR A 33 -1.59 -15.20 1.28
N TYR A 34 -2.76 -15.14 0.65
CA TYR A 34 -3.58 -16.30 0.33
C TYR A 34 -3.19 -16.98 -1.00
N ARG A 35 -2.27 -16.39 -1.76
CA ARG A 35 -1.85 -16.87 -3.09
C ARG A 35 -0.43 -17.43 -3.11
N ILE A 36 0.40 -17.04 -2.15
CA ILE A 36 1.78 -17.50 -2.04
C ILE A 36 1.87 -18.81 -1.24
N GLU A 37 2.77 -19.70 -1.64
CA GLU A 37 3.01 -20.97 -0.94
C GLU A 37 3.63 -20.74 0.44
N HIS A 38 4.69 -19.92 0.48
CA HIS A 38 5.41 -19.61 1.70
C HIS A 38 4.86 -18.34 2.35
N LYS A 39 3.78 -18.49 3.12
CA LYS A 39 3.02 -17.40 3.77
C LYS A 39 3.84 -16.39 4.57
N LYS A 40 4.95 -16.82 5.17
CA LYS A 40 5.85 -15.94 5.95
C LYS A 40 6.53 -14.86 5.11
N TRP A 41 6.63 -15.03 3.78
CA TRP A 41 7.17 -13.98 2.91
C TRP A 41 6.35 -12.70 2.93
N PHE A 42 5.03 -12.80 3.08
CA PHE A 42 4.20 -11.60 3.19
C PHE A 42 4.64 -10.75 4.38
N THR A 43 4.70 -11.35 5.58
CA THR A 43 5.15 -10.66 6.80
C THR A 43 6.57 -10.12 6.63
N PHE A 44 7.50 -10.95 6.12
CA PHE A 44 8.87 -10.52 5.90
C PHE A 44 8.94 -9.29 4.98
N VAL A 45 8.23 -9.30 3.85
CA VAL A 45 8.23 -8.19 2.89
C VAL A 45 7.62 -6.93 3.50
N MET A 46 6.49 -7.03 4.22
CA MET A 46 5.88 -5.87 4.88
C MET A 46 6.83 -5.23 5.89
N LEU A 47 7.44 -6.03 6.76
CA LEU A 47 8.37 -5.54 7.79
C LEU A 47 9.66 -5.01 7.17
N ALA A 48 10.26 -5.75 6.22
CA ALA A 48 11.45 -5.31 5.52
C ALA A 48 11.22 -3.98 4.81
N THR A 49 10.08 -3.80 4.14
CA THR A 49 9.68 -2.54 3.50
C THR A 49 9.56 -1.43 4.54
N GLY A 50 8.76 -1.63 5.60
CA GLY A 50 8.54 -0.61 6.62
C GLY A 50 9.83 -0.16 7.31
N PHE A 51 10.62 -1.10 7.81
CA PHE A 51 11.82 -0.78 8.60
C PHE A 51 13.00 -0.27 7.76
N SER A 52 13.10 -0.65 6.48
CA SER A 52 14.11 -0.04 5.60
C SER A 52 13.71 1.36 5.12
N LEU A 53 12.40 1.64 4.94
CA LEU A 53 11.94 2.99 4.63
C LEU A 53 12.04 3.96 5.81
N LEU A 54 11.81 3.49 7.03
CA LEU A 54 11.73 4.29 8.25
C LEU A 54 12.84 5.36 8.39
N PRO A 55 14.14 5.02 8.41
CA PRO A 55 15.19 6.02 8.62
C PRO A 55 15.23 7.07 7.51
N VAL A 56 15.00 6.64 6.26
CA VAL A 56 14.97 7.54 5.10
C VAL A 56 13.79 8.51 5.20
N ALA A 57 12.60 7.98 5.49
CA ALA A 57 11.39 8.78 5.61
C ALA A 57 11.46 9.79 6.77
N LEU A 58 12.08 9.42 7.90
CA LEU A 58 12.29 10.33 9.03
C LEU A 58 13.23 11.50 8.70
N GLU A 59 14.29 11.23 7.94
CA GLU A 59 15.28 12.24 7.56
C GLU A 59 14.70 13.28 6.59
N VAL A 60 13.87 12.85 5.65
CA VAL A 60 13.23 13.75 4.69
C VAL A 60 11.97 14.46 5.21
N SER A 61 11.51 14.08 6.41
CA SER A 61 10.35 14.67 7.07
C SER A 61 10.67 16.02 7.69
N SER A 62 9.70 16.94 7.70
CA SER A 62 9.73 18.06 8.65
C SER A 62 9.62 17.56 10.10
N GLU A 63 10.14 18.33 11.05
CA GLU A 63 10.02 18.04 12.50
C GLU A 63 8.56 17.81 12.91
N SER A 64 7.64 18.61 12.36
CA SER A 64 6.21 18.52 12.63
C SER A 64 5.50 17.31 12.00
N SER A 65 6.16 16.54 11.12
CA SER A 65 5.54 15.41 10.40
C SER A 65 6.19 14.05 10.66
N GLN A 66 7.33 13.99 11.35
CA GLN A 66 8.03 12.73 11.68
C GLN A 66 7.14 11.73 12.42
N PHE A 67 6.27 12.19 13.32
CA PHE A 67 5.34 11.31 14.06
C PHE A 67 4.40 10.52 13.13
N LEU A 68 4.06 11.06 11.96
CA LEU A 68 3.22 10.38 10.97
C LEU A 68 3.94 9.19 10.34
N ILE A 69 5.26 9.28 10.16
CA ILE A 69 6.07 8.14 9.69
C ILE A 69 6.06 7.03 10.73
N PHE A 70 6.22 7.34 12.02
CA PHE A 70 6.12 6.31 13.07
C PHE A 70 4.76 5.59 13.04
N LEU A 71 3.66 6.33 12.92
CA LEU A 71 2.32 5.75 12.83
C LEU A 71 2.12 4.94 11.54
N THR A 72 2.75 5.36 10.44
CA THR A 72 2.79 4.61 9.17
C THR A 72 3.52 3.27 9.36
N ILE A 73 4.65 3.26 10.07
CA ILE A 73 5.40 2.03 10.38
C ILE A 73 4.62 1.11 11.32
N VAL A 74 3.90 1.66 12.31
CA VAL A 74 2.97 0.86 13.12
C VAL A 74 1.89 0.22 12.23
N GLY A 75 1.33 0.98 11.29
CA GLY A 75 0.34 0.49 10.34
C GLY A 75 0.83 -0.70 9.50
N ILE A 76 1.97 -0.57 8.82
CA ILE A 76 2.54 -1.67 8.02
C ILE A 76 2.99 -2.85 8.88
N THR A 77 3.42 -2.61 10.12
CA THR A 77 3.75 -3.68 11.07
C THR A 77 2.51 -4.48 11.43
N LEU A 78 1.41 -3.82 11.81
CA LEU A 78 0.14 -4.48 12.09
C LEU A 78 -0.35 -5.31 10.90
N VAL A 79 -0.31 -4.74 9.69
CA VAL A 79 -0.63 -5.46 8.43
C VAL A 79 0.26 -6.70 8.28
N GLY A 80 1.58 -6.57 8.49
CA GLY A 80 2.55 -7.65 8.36
C GLY A 80 2.38 -8.78 9.38
N ILE A 81 2.07 -8.47 10.64
CA ILE A 81 1.96 -9.47 11.72
C ILE A 81 0.55 -10.08 11.83
N SER A 82 -0.46 -9.50 11.19
CA SER A 82 -1.83 -10.03 11.12
C SER A 82 -2.27 -10.35 9.69
N PRO A 83 -1.50 -11.15 8.93
CA PRO A 83 -1.75 -11.34 7.51
C PRO A 83 -2.96 -12.24 7.22
N ASN A 84 -3.45 -13.02 8.19
CA ASN A 84 -4.59 -13.93 8.02
C ASN A 84 -5.94 -13.26 8.35
N PHE A 85 -6.19 -12.09 7.77
CA PHE A 85 -7.36 -11.24 8.06
C PHE A 85 -8.72 -11.81 7.62
N LYS A 86 -8.77 -12.89 6.84
CA LYS A 86 -10.00 -13.63 6.49
C LYS A 86 -10.31 -14.79 7.44
N GLY A 87 -9.34 -15.21 8.26
CA GLY A 87 -9.49 -16.33 9.19
C GLY A 87 -10.01 -15.88 10.56
N GLU A 88 -9.14 -15.24 11.34
CA GLU A 88 -9.44 -14.87 12.73
C GLU A 88 -9.94 -13.44 12.87
N LYS A 89 -10.91 -13.21 13.77
CA LYS A 89 -11.48 -11.88 14.01
C LYS A 89 -10.46 -10.90 14.60
N SER A 90 -9.59 -11.37 15.49
CA SER A 90 -8.48 -10.60 16.09
C SER A 90 -7.52 -10.12 15.01
N GLU A 91 -7.03 -11.03 14.16
CA GLU A 91 -6.17 -10.70 13.04
C GLU A 91 -6.86 -9.76 12.06
N ARG A 92 -8.13 -10.00 11.73
CA ARG A 92 -8.91 -9.13 10.85
C ARG A 92 -8.96 -7.69 11.36
N ASN A 93 -9.25 -7.51 12.64
CA ASN A 93 -9.36 -6.20 13.25
C ASN A 93 -7.99 -5.50 13.26
N ALA A 94 -6.93 -6.21 13.66
CA ALA A 94 -5.57 -5.67 13.67
C ALA A 94 -5.11 -5.28 12.25
N HIS A 95 -5.40 -6.12 11.26
CA HIS A 95 -5.02 -5.90 9.87
C HIS A 95 -5.69 -4.67 9.29
N TYR A 96 -7.02 -4.55 9.42
CA TYR A 96 -7.75 -3.40 8.90
C TYR A 96 -7.41 -2.12 9.66
N ALA A 97 -7.21 -2.18 10.99
CA ALA A 97 -6.71 -1.04 11.75
C ALA A 97 -5.33 -0.60 11.22
N GLY A 98 -4.41 -1.54 11.02
CA GLY A 98 -3.09 -1.30 10.45
C GLY A 98 -3.14 -0.70 9.04
N ALA A 99 -3.99 -1.24 8.17
CA ALA A 99 -4.17 -0.75 6.80
C ALA A 99 -4.73 0.67 6.76
N ILE A 100 -5.70 0.98 7.64
CA ILE A 100 -6.25 2.34 7.79
C ILE A 100 -5.17 3.30 8.29
N MET A 101 -4.40 2.90 9.31
CA MET A 101 -3.29 3.72 9.82
C MET A 101 -2.24 3.98 8.73
N LEU A 102 -1.81 2.93 8.02
CA LEU A 102 -0.85 3.01 6.92
C LEU A 102 -1.35 3.97 5.84
N LEU A 103 -2.61 3.87 5.40
CA LEU A 103 -3.21 4.78 4.43
C LEU A 103 -3.28 6.21 4.95
N VAL A 104 -3.91 6.44 6.10
CA VAL A 104 -4.20 7.79 6.58
C VAL A 104 -2.91 8.54 6.90
N PHE A 105 -1.99 7.95 7.67
CA PHE A 105 -0.80 8.66 8.12
C PHE A 105 0.23 8.85 7.01
N SER A 106 0.41 7.87 6.11
CA SER A 106 1.31 8.06 4.97
C SER A 106 0.82 9.16 4.04
N GLN A 107 -0.50 9.23 3.79
CA GLN A 107 -1.03 10.22 2.85
C GLN A 107 -1.15 11.63 3.47
N ILE A 108 -1.42 11.75 4.79
CA ILE A 108 -1.26 13.02 5.50
C ILE A 108 0.20 13.48 5.47
N TRP A 109 1.15 12.55 5.66
CA TRP A 109 2.57 12.87 5.55
C TRP A 109 2.94 13.38 4.14
N VAL A 110 2.46 12.72 3.08
CA VAL A 110 2.63 13.20 1.70
C VAL A 110 1.98 14.57 1.52
N TRP A 111 0.79 14.82 2.08
CA TRP A 111 0.14 16.13 1.99
C TRP A 111 0.99 17.25 2.60
N LEU A 112 1.53 17.04 3.80
CA LEU A 112 2.34 18.03 4.52
C LEU A 112 3.69 18.30 3.87
N ASN A 113 4.30 17.27 3.27
CA ASN A 113 5.64 17.39 2.70
C ASN A 113 5.61 17.68 1.18
N PHE A 114 4.70 17.08 0.41
CA PHE A 114 4.50 17.23 -1.05
C PHE A 114 3.07 16.97 -1.55
N LYS A 115 2.14 17.85 -1.21
CA LYS A 115 0.73 17.75 -1.63
C LYS A 115 0.48 17.48 -3.11
N TRP A 116 1.32 17.96 -4.02
CA TRP A 116 1.12 17.78 -5.47
C TRP A 116 1.17 16.32 -5.91
N ILE A 117 1.90 15.46 -5.19
CA ILE A 117 1.96 14.03 -5.49
C ILE A 117 0.61 13.34 -5.28
N LEU A 118 -0.28 13.92 -4.45
CA LEU A 118 -1.63 13.39 -4.26
C LEU A 118 -2.52 13.52 -5.51
N LEU A 119 -2.12 14.28 -6.54
CA LEU A 119 -2.81 14.26 -7.83
C LEU A 119 -2.82 12.87 -8.48
N LEU A 120 -1.92 11.96 -8.08
CA LEU A 120 -1.96 10.54 -8.49
C LEU A 120 -3.26 9.84 -8.07
N TRP A 121 -3.91 10.27 -7.00
CA TRP A 121 -5.23 9.74 -6.61
C TRP A 121 -6.31 10.06 -7.65
N LEU A 122 -6.18 11.17 -8.40
CA LEU A 122 -7.09 11.48 -9.50
C LEU A 122 -6.93 10.50 -10.67
N VAL A 123 -5.72 10.00 -10.91
CA VAL A 123 -5.47 8.95 -11.92
C VAL A 123 -6.17 7.65 -11.50
N TYR A 124 -6.05 7.26 -10.23
CA TYR A 124 -6.77 6.11 -9.68
C TYR A 124 -8.29 6.26 -9.82
N VAL A 125 -8.86 7.38 -9.37
CA VAL A 125 -10.30 7.64 -9.46
C VAL A 125 -10.77 7.67 -10.92
N GLY A 126 -10.02 8.34 -11.79
CA GLY A 126 -10.29 8.41 -13.22
C GLY A 126 -10.27 7.04 -13.90
N TYR A 127 -9.30 6.18 -13.55
CA TYR A 127 -9.24 4.80 -14.03
C TYR A 127 -10.48 3.99 -13.64
N ILE A 128 -10.89 4.05 -12.37
CA ILE A 128 -12.08 3.33 -11.88
C ILE A 128 -13.34 3.85 -12.56
N ALA A 129 -13.53 5.18 -12.61
CA ALA A 129 -14.69 5.81 -13.23
C ALA A 129 -14.80 5.48 -14.73
N TYR A 130 -13.71 5.64 -15.48
CA TYR A 130 -13.66 5.31 -16.91
C TYR A 130 -13.97 3.82 -17.16
N SER A 131 -13.39 2.93 -16.35
CA SER A 131 -13.58 1.49 -16.49
C SER A 131 -15.02 1.07 -16.20
N LEU A 132 -15.68 1.69 -15.21
CA LEU A 132 -17.10 1.47 -14.91
C LEU A 132 -18.00 1.96 -16.05
N ILE A 133 -17.77 3.16 -16.58
CA ILE A 133 -18.56 3.72 -17.69
C ILE A 133 -18.45 2.86 -18.95
N LYS A 134 -17.25 2.35 -19.25
CA LYS A 134 -17.00 1.52 -20.43
C LYS A 134 -17.63 0.13 -20.32
N LYS A 135 -17.83 -0.37 -19.09
CA LYS A 135 -18.42 -1.67 -18.84
C LYS A 135 -19.92 -1.61 -19.15
N LYS A 136 -20.31 -2.03 -20.35
CA LYS A 136 -21.72 -2.26 -20.72
C LYS A 136 -22.24 -3.46 -19.91
N SER A 137 -22.69 -3.22 -18.68
CA SER A 137 -22.97 -4.28 -17.72
C SER A 137 -24.43 -4.71 -17.73
N SER A 138 -24.66 -6.02 -17.64
CA SER A 138 -25.95 -6.64 -17.30
C SER A 138 -26.01 -7.07 -15.81
N SER A 139 -25.06 -6.63 -14.99
CA SER A 139 -24.91 -7.02 -13.58
C SER A 139 -24.99 -5.81 -12.62
N SER A 140 -25.04 -6.07 -11.31
CA SER A 140 -25.07 -5.01 -10.29
C SER A 140 -23.77 -4.19 -10.27
N PHE A 141 -23.90 -2.87 -10.10
CA PHE A 141 -22.80 -1.92 -9.96
C PHE A 141 -21.71 -2.38 -8.98
N TYR A 142 -22.10 -2.99 -7.86
CA TYR A 142 -21.17 -3.50 -6.85
C TYR A 142 -20.23 -4.57 -7.43
N ASN A 143 -20.76 -5.52 -8.21
CA ASN A 143 -19.97 -6.58 -8.82
C ASN A 143 -18.99 -6.02 -9.85
N ASP A 144 -19.43 -5.00 -10.60
CA ASP A 144 -18.57 -4.31 -11.54
C ASP A 144 -17.42 -3.60 -10.86
N LEU A 145 -17.70 -2.85 -9.80
CA LEU A 145 -16.67 -2.17 -9.01
C LEU A 145 -15.67 -3.16 -8.42
N VAL A 146 -16.14 -4.23 -7.76
CA VAL A 146 -15.27 -5.26 -7.17
C VAL A 146 -14.40 -5.94 -8.22
N SER A 147 -14.93 -6.18 -9.42
CA SER A 147 -14.18 -6.81 -10.51
C SER A 147 -12.97 -5.99 -11.01
N LEU A 148 -12.98 -4.67 -10.78
CA LEU A 148 -11.89 -3.76 -11.13
C LEU A 148 -10.75 -3.76 -10.11
N LYS A 149 -10.92 -4.46 -8.97
CA LYS A 149 -9.93 -4.56 -7.89
C LYS A 149 -9.50 -3.17 -7.35
N PRO A 150 -10.46 -2.32 -6.95
CA PRO A 150 -10.18 -0.93 -6.57
C PRO A 150 -9.23 -0.83 -5.37
N VAL A 151 -9.32 -1.77 -4.42
CA VAL A 151 -8.44 -1.79 -3.24
C VAL A 151 -6.98 -1.94 -3.64
N PHE A 152 -6.66 -2.92 -4.50
CA PHE A 152 -5.30 -3.09 -5.02
C PHE A 152 -4.76 -1.83 -5.69
N TRP A 153 -5.55 -1.18 -6.55
CA TRP A 153 -5.11 0.04 -7.23
C TRP A 153 -4.97 1.24 -6.29
N ALA A 154 -5.80 1.33 -5.25
CA ALA A 154 -5.65 2.32 -4.20
C ALA A 154 -4.35 2.09 -3.39
N GLU A 155 -4.01 0.84 -3.08
CA GLU A 155 -2.74 0.50 -2.44
C GLU A 155 -1.54 0.83 -3.34
N MET A 156 -1.65 0.63 -4.66
CA MET A 156 -0.60 1.07 -5.60
C MET A 156 -0.45 2.59 -5.60
N ALA A 157 -1.56 3.34 -5.61
CA ALA A 157 -1.53 4.79 -5.53
C ALA A 157 -0.87 5.27 -4.23
N LEU A 158 -1.22 4.66 -3.08
CA LEU A 158 -0.59 4.90 -1.78
C LEU A 158 0.91 4.66 -1.83
N ILE A 159 1.35 3.48 -2.31
CA ILE A 159 2.77 3.12 -2.37
C ILE A 159 3.52 4.10 -3.26
N VAL A 160 3.05 4.30 -4.50
CA VAL A 160 3.73 5.15 -5.48
C VAL A 160 3.79 6.60 -4.99
N SER A 161 2.71 7.14 -4.42
CA SER A 161 2.71 8.51 -3.89
C SER A 161 3.72 8.68 -2.76
N THR A 162 3.79 7.73 -1.82
CA THR A 162 4.74 7.79 -0.69
C THR A 162 6.17 7.70 -1.18
N TYR A 163 6.51 6.76 -2.07
CA TYR A 163 7.88 6.61 -2.56
C TYR A 163 8.34 7.81 -3.40
N ILE A 164 7.48 8.37 -4.25
CA ILE A 164 7.83 9.57 -5.03
C ILE A 164 8.06 10.76 -4.09
N ALA A 165 7.20 10.94 -3.08
CA ALA A 165 7.36 12.02 -2.10
C ALA A 165 8.66 11.90 -1.29
N VAL A 166 9.03 10.67 -0.87
CA VAL A 166 10.32 10.42 -0.21
C VAL A 166 11.48 10.70 -1.15
N TYR A 167 11.42 10.21 -2.39
CA TYR A 167 12.50 10.38 -3.37
C TYR A 167 12.79 11.84 -3.73
N ILE A 168 11.77 12.69 -3.85
CA ILE A 168 11.94 14.11 -4.21
C ILE A 168 12.73 14.90 -3.15
N LYS A 169 12.74 14.44 -1.88
CA LYS A 169 13.52 15.08 -0.80
C LYS A 169 14.88 14.45 -0.54
N LEU A 170 15.07 13.21 -1.02
CA LEU A 170 16.24 12.42 -0.73
C LEU A 170 17.47 13.01 -1.45
#